data_AF-A0A956UFD0-F1
#
_entry.id   AF-A0A956UFD0-F1
#
_cell.length_a   1.000
_cell.length_b   1.000
_cell.length_c   1.000
_cell.angle_alpha   90.00
_cell.angle_beta   90.00
_cell.angle_gamma   90.00
#
_symmetry.space_group_name_H-M   'P 1'
#
loop_
_entity.id
_entity.type
_entity.pdbx_description
1 polymer ?
#
loop_
_entity_poly.entity_id
_entity_poly.type
_entity_poly.pdbx_seq_one_letter_code
_entity_poly.pdbx_strand_id
1 'polypeptide(L)' 'LPVAELGDPRGPAAFGHAGMGGSLGYADPEYRMGFGYVMNQMGPVVDLRSRSLSKALYKALGTRSRS' A
#
# COMPACT_ATOMS: atom_id res chain seq x y z
N LEU A 1 -1.23 12.02 -13.22
CA LEU A 1 0.06 11.32 -13.30
C LEU A 1 -0.22 9.83 -13.43
N PRO A 2 0.44 9.11 -14.35
CA PRO A 2 0.29 7.66 -14.49
C PRO A 2 0.57 6.95 -13.16
N VAL A 3 -0.17 5.89 -12.83
CA VAL A 3 0.02 5.12 -11.60
C VAL A 3 1.44 4.54 -11.46
N ALA A 4 2.14 4.34 -12.58
CA ALA A 4 3.53 3.92 -12.64
C ALA A 4 4.50 4.95 -12.04
N GLU A 5 4.17 6.24 -12.09
CA GLU A 5 5.02 7.32 -11.56
C GLU A 5 4.79 7.59 -10.06
N LEU A 6 3.81 6.90 -9.45
CA LEU A 6 3.37 7.20 -8.09
C LEU A 6 4.24 6.56 -7.00
N GLY A 7 5.30 5.82 -7.38
CA GLY A 7 6.17 5.09 -6.46
C GLY A 7 5.44 4.00 -5.64
N ASP A 8 6.20 3.25 -4.87
CA ASP A 8 5.67 2.33 -3.87
C ASP A 8 5.15 3.14 -2.67
N PRO A 9 3.88 3.01 -2.24
CA PRO A 9 3.36 3.74 -1.09
C PRO A 9 3.84 3.15 0.26
N ARG A 10 4.60 2.05 0.23
CA ARG A 10 5.08 1.34 1.43
C ARG A 10 6.43 1.88 1.92
N GLY A 11 6.79 1.56 3.16
CA GLY A 11 8.11 1.83 3.71
C GLY A 11 9.20 1.04 2.98
N PRO A 12 10.47 1.48 3.05
CA PRO A 12 11.59 0.87 2.33
C PRO A 12 11.89 -0.57 2.77
N ALA A 13 11.53 -0.93 4.01
CA ALA A 13 11.68 -2.27 4.55
C ALA A 13 10.45 -3.18 4.32
N ALA A 14 9.40 -2.67 3.68
CA ALA A 14 8.18 -3.42 3.48
C ALA A 14 8.32 -4.51 2.41
N PHE A 15 7.70 -5.67 2.64
CA PHE A 15 7.68 -6.79 1.70
C PHE A 15 6.27 -7.37 1.54
N GLY A 16 5.94 -7.82 0.33
CA GLY A 16 4.62 -8.34 -0.01
C GLY A 16 4.30 -8.23 -1.49
N HIS A 17 3.04 -8.47 -1.86
CA HIS A 17 2.64 -8.62 -3.26
C HIS A 17 1.28 -7.96 -3.55
N ALA A 18 1.16 -7.36 -4.73
CA ALA A 18 -0.12 -6.93 -5.30
C ALA A 18 -0.71 -8.10 -6.11
N GLY A 19 -1.99 -8.39 -5.92
CA GLY A 19 -2.68 -9.44 -6.66
C GLY A 19 -3.45 -8.87 -7.87
N MET A 20 -3.73 -9.76 -8.82
CA MET A 20 -4.59 -9.42 -9.96
C MET A 20 -5.97 -8.97 -9.46
N GLY A 21 -6.52 -7.95 -10.10
CA GLY A 21 -7.78 -7.34 -9.68
C GLY A 21 -7.61 -6.23 -8.65
N GLY A 22 -6.43 -6.04 -8.05
CA GLY A 22 -6.10 -4.88 -7.19
C GLY A 22 -5.93 -5.19 -5.69
N SER A 23 -5.97 -6.47 -5.30
CA SER A 23 -5.73 -6.87 -3.92
C SER A 23 -4.29 -6.55 -3.52
N LEU A 24 -4.03 -6.34 -2.24
CA LEU A 24 -2.68 -6.02 -1.77
C LEU A 24 -2.46 -6.60 -0.38
N GLY A 25 -1.37 -7.34 -0.22
CA GLY A 25 -0.91 -7.86 1.08
C GLY A 25 0.58 -7.58 1.28
N TYR A 26 0.95 -7.01 2.42
CA TYR A 26 2.36 -6.78 2.78
C TYR A 26 2.56 -6.65 4.30
N ALA A 27 3.82 -6.74 4.73
CA ALA A 27 4.26 -6.42 6.08
C ALA A 27 5.38 -5.38 6.05
N ASP A 28 5.49 -4.59 7.12
CA ASP A 28 6.58 -3.65 7.33
C ASP A 28 7.14 -3.84 8.76
N PRO A 29 8.34 -4.45 8.90
CA PRO A 29 8.98 -4.68 10.19
C PRO A 29 9.40 -3.41 10.93
N GLU A 30 9.75 -2.32 10.23
CA GLU A 30 10.16 -1.06 10.87
C GLU A 30 8.98 -0.45 11.65
N TYR A 31 7.79 -0.56 11.08
CA TYR A 31 6.55 -0.07 11.69
C TYR A 31 5.78 -1.16 12.44
N ARG A 32 6.32 -2.39 12.51
CA ARG A 32 5.70 -3.56 13.16
C ARG A 32 4.24 -3.75 12.74
N MET A 33 3.94 -3.66 11.45
CA MET A 33 2.58 -3.72 10.92
C MET A 33 2.42 -4.71 9.76
N GLY A 34 1.19 -5.19 9.59
CA GLY A 34 0.72 -5.91 8.42
C GLY A 34 -0.47 -5.20 7.78
N PHE A 35 -0.59 -5.31 6.46
CA PHE A 35 -1.70 -4.74 5.69
C PHE A 35 -2.29 -5.79 4.75
N GLY A 36 -3.63 -5.80 4.67
CA GLY A 36 -4.38 -6.62 3.74
C GLY A 36 -5.57 -5.86 3.19
N TYR A 37 -5.70 -5.85 1.86
CA TYR A 37 -6.86 -5.34 1.14
C TYR A 37 -7.35 -6.37 0.13
N VAL A 38 -8.63 -6.73 0.25
CA VAL A 38 -9.37 -7.66 -0.62
C VAL A 38 -10.71 -7.05 -1.01
N MET A 39 -11.20 -7.40 -2.18
CA MET A 39 -12.45 -6.85 -2.72
C MET A 39 -13.01 -7.75 -3.82
N ASN A 40 -14.32 -7.66 -4.03
CA ASN A 40 -15.03 -8.43 -5.04
C ASN A 40 -15.09 -7.72 -6.40
N GLN A 41 -15.02 -6.38 -6.40
CA GLN A 41 -14.98 -5.61 -7.65
C GLN A 41 -13.53 -5.44 -8.11
N MET A 42 -13.17 -6.18 -9.16
CA MET A 42 -11.85 -6.09 -9.79
C MET A 42 -11.58 -4.71 -10.36
N GLY A 43 -10.30 -4.34 -10.28
CA GLY A 43 -9.71 -3.15 -10.87
C GLY A 43 -8.27 -3.43 -11.33
N PRO A 44 -7.45 -2.40 -11.54
CA PRO A 44 -6.06 -2.56 -11.93
C PRO A 44 -5.21 -3.19 -10.81
N VAL A 45 -4.11 -3.86 -11.17
CA VAL A 45 -3.13 -4.41 -10.19
C VAL A 45 -2.63 -3.31 -9.24
N VAL A 46 -2.37 -2.12 -9.78
CA VAL A 46 -2.07 -0.92 -9.00
C VAL A 46 -3.39 -0.19 -8.69
N ASP A 47 -4.07 -0.62 -7.63
CA ASP A 47 -5.37 -0.10 -7.22
C ASP A 47 -5.25 1.15 -6.33
N LEU A 48 -5.91 2.25 -6.71
CA LEU A 48 -5.90 3.48 -5.91
C LEU A 48 -6.58 3.32 -4.54
N ARG A 49 -7.53 2.39 -4.40
CA ARG A 49 -8.22 2.07 -3.15
C ARG A 49 -7.25 1.46 -2.14
N SER A 50 -6.50 0.43 -2.56
CA SER A 50 -5.51 -0.24 -1.71
C SER A 50 -4.38 0.71 -1.33
N ARG A 51 -3.89 1.53 -2.27
CA ARG A 51 -2.87 2.57 -2.02
C ARG A 51 -3.35 3.63 -1.04
N SER A 52 -4.61 4.06 -1.13
CA SER A 52 -5.17 5.09 -0.24
C SER A 52 -5.27 4.58 1.20
N LEU A 53 -5.73 3.34 1.38
CA LEU A 53 -5.78 2.68 2.69
C LEU A 53 -4.38 2.46 3.27
N SER A 54 -3.42 2.02 2.45
CA SER A 54 -2.01 1.87 2.87
C SER A 54 -1.43 3.19 3.36
N LYS A 55 -1.60 4.30 2.59
CA LYS A 55 -1.16 5.64 3.02
C LYS A 55 -1.84 6.10 4.31
N ALA A 56 -3.14 5.84 4.48
CA ALA A 56 -3.87 6.19 5.69
C ALA A 56 -3.34 5.43 6.91
N LEU A 57 -2.98 4.15 6.76
CA LEU A 57 -2.38 3.35 7.82
C LEU A 57 -1.03 3.93 8.26
N TYR A 58 -0.13 4.22 7.32
CA TYR A 58 1.15 4.87 7.65
C TYR A 58 0.95 6.21 8.37
N LYS A 59 0.01 7.03 7.90
CA LYS A 59 -0.35 8.29 8.59
C LYS A 59 -0.84 8.05 10.02
N ALA A 60 -1.66 7.03 10.26
CA ALA A 60 -2.17 6.67 11.58
C ALA A 60 -1.05 6.18 12.52
N LEU A 61 -0.02 5.53 11.98
CA LEU A 61 1.18 5.11 12.71
C LEU A 61 2.17 6.26 12.98
N GLY A 62 1.84 7.49 12.55
CA GLY A 62 2.66 8.67 12.83
C GLY A 62 3.86 8.85 11.91
N THR A 63 3.90 8.16 10.77
CA THR A 63 4.97 8.37 9.78
C THR A 63 4.87 9.79 9.22
N ARG A 64 5.78 10.67 9.60
CA ARG A 64 5.92 11.96 8.90
C ARG A 64 6.67 11.70 7.61
N SER A 65 6.11 12.18 6.50
CA SER A 65 6.87 12.36 5.27
C SER A 65 8.08 13.21 5.63
N ARG A 66 9.26 12.62 5.71
CA ARG A 66 10.50 13.39 5.80
C ARG A 66 10.62 14.12 4.47
N SER A 67 10.53 15.46 4.54
CA SER A 67 10.73 16.38 3.41
C SER A 67 12.12 16.25 2.83
#